data_AF-A0A411MHB8-F1
#
_entry.id   AF-A0A411MHB8-F1
#
_cell.length_a   1.000
_cell.length_b   1.000
_cell.length_c   1.000
_cell.angle_alpha   90.00
_cell.angle_beta   90.00
_cell.angle_gamma   90.00
#
_symmetry.space_group_name_H-M   'P 1'
#
loop_
_entity.id
_entity.type
_entity.pdbx_description
1 polymer ?
#
loop_
_entity_poly.entity_id
_entity_poly.type
_entity_poly.pdbx_seq_one_letter_code
_entity_poly.pdbx_strand_id
1 'polypeptide(L)'
;MEAKAFARTLKASINEVKSQGQETLHCDSLVNHIDALVEATSQNSNSISQSGQNAIKTMLLLNGGAAIALLAFIGKLSDNNSGAIPDFAYALTAFVTGALAIGISACLTCLAQIAFDSNVTWHNTVGTTLQLSCIVLGLTSILIFAFGTYATYQALLCLATCA
;
A
#
# COMPACT_ATOMS: atom_id res chain seq x y z
N MET A 1 -0.96 17.25 4.46
CA MET A 1 -0.75 17.48 3.01
C MET A 1 -1.61 16.49 2.25
N GLU A 2 -2.38 16.94 1.26
CA GLU A 2 -3.10 16.01 0.37
C GLU A 2 -2.09 15.11 -0.36
N ALA A 3 -2.31 13.80 -0.34
CA ALA A 3 -1.46 12.80 -1.01
C ALA A 3 -1.22 13.11 -2.50
N LYS A 4 -2.16 13.81 -3.11
CA LYS A 4 -2.14 14.29 -4.48
C LYS A 4 -1.12 15.40 -4.73
N ALA A 5 -0.94 16.30 -3.76
CA ALA A 5 0.10 17.32 -3.82
C ALA A 5 1.48 16.67 -3.71
N PHE A 6 1.65 15.72 -2.80
CA PHE A 6 2.89 14.95 -2.66
C PHE A 6 3.23 14.16 -3.92
N ALA A 7 2.26 13.43 -4.50
CA ALA A 7 2.46 12.66 -5.73
C ALA A 7 2.82 13.55 -6.93
N ARG A 8 2.23 14.75 -7.04
CA ARG A 8 2.60 15.75 -8.05
C ARG A 8 4.01 16.29 -7.85
N THR A 9 4.38 16.60 -6.61
CA THR A 9 5.73 17.07 -6.28
C THR A 9 6.77 16.00 -6.57
N LEU A 10 6.52 14.75 -6.19
CA LEU A 10 7.40 13.62 -6.46
C LEU A 10 7.56 13.36 -7.96
N LYS A 11 6.46 13.42 -8.73
CA LYS A 11 6.48 13.31 -10.20
C LYS A 11 7.34 14.41 -10.84
N ALA A 12 7.21 15.65 -10.36
CA ALA A 12 8.01 16.77 -10.85
C ALA A 12 9.51 16.55 -10.60
N SER A 13 9.89 16.12 -9.40
CA SER A 13 11.29 15.82 -9.07
C SER A 13 11.87 14.64 -9.88
N ILE A 14 11.07 13.60 -10.17
CA ILE A 14 11.51 12.48 -11.01
C ILE A 14 11.74 12.92 -12.46
N ASN A 15 10.87 13.77 -13.02
CA ASN A 15 11.05 14.31 -14.37
C ASN A 15 12.26 15.26 -14.47
N GLU A 16 12.55 15.99 -13.41
CA GLU A 16 13.75 16.83 -13.32
C GLU A 16 15.02 15.97 -13.32
N VAL A 17 15.07 14.91 -12.52
CA VAL A 17 16.19 13.96 -12.50
C VAL A 17 16.33 13.18 -13.83
N LYS A 18 15.21 12.88 -14.51
CA LYS A 18 15.22 12.28 -15.86
C LYS A 18 15.93 13.17 -16.88
N SER A 19 15.76 14.49 -16.79
CA SER A 19 16.41 15.45 -17.70
C SER A 19 17.93 15.57 -17.51
N GLN A 20 18.46 15.04 -16.40
CA GLN A 20 19.88 15.06 -16.05
C GLN A 20 20.67 13.84 -16.55
N GLY A 21 20.05 12.93 -17.30
CA GLY A 21 20.77 11.93 -18.12
C GLY A 21 21.41 10.76 -17.38
N GLN A 22 20.86 10.30 -16.24
CA GLN A 22 21.27 9.01 -15.64
C GLN A 22 20.30 7.88 -16.03
N GLU A 23 20.65 7.18 -17.10
CA GLU A 23 19.92 6.05 -17.67
C GLU A 23 20.27 4.73 -16.96
N THR A 24 19.63 4.43 -15.82
CA THR A 24 19.66 3.06 -15.25
C THR A 24 18.31 2.57 -14.71
N LEU A 25 17.33 3.45 -14.55
CA LEU A 25 15.98 3.10 -14.09
C LEU A 25 14.94 3.62 -15.10
N HIS A 26 14.02 2.76 -15.52
CA HIS A 26 13.00 3.02 -16.55
C HIS A 26 11.96 4.03 -16.03
N CYS A 27 12.35 5.31 -15.97
CA CYS A 27 11.60 6.40 -15.34
C CYS A 27 10.19 6.57 -15.93
N ASP A 28 10.00 6.25 -17.20
CA ASP A 28 8.68 6.31 -17.85
C ASP A 28 7.66 5.34 -17.25
N SER A 29 8.09 4.14 -16.84
CA SER A 29 7.17 3.17 -16.20
C SER A 29 6.77 3.63 -14.79
N LEU A 30 7.71 4.28 -14.09
CA LEU A 30 7.48 4.84 -12.76
C LEU A 30 6.57 6.08 -12.83
N VAL A 31 6.80 6.97 -13.80
CA VAL A 31 5.96 8.15 -14.07
C VAL A 31 4.55 7.73 -14.44
N ASN A 32 4.37 6.72 -15.29
CA ASN A 32 3.06 6.18 -15.65
C ASN A 32 2.33 5.55 -14.46
N HIS A 33 3.05 4.84 -13.58
CA HIS A 33 2.46 4.35 -12.34
C HIS A 33 2.02 5.52 -11.46
N ILE A 34 2.85 6.55 -11.28
CA ILE A 34 2.50 7.72 -10.47
C ILE A 34 1.32 8.49 -11.08
N ASP A 35 1.23 8.61 -12.39
CA ASP A 35 0.06 9.22 -13.05
C ASP A 35 -1.21 8.42 -12.82
N ALA A 36 -1.15 7.09 -12.95
CA ALA A 36 -2.28 6.23 -12.58
C ALA A 36 -2.67 6.39 -11.10
N LEU A 37 -1.69 6.64 -10.21
CA LEU A 37 -1.93 6.94 -8.79
C LEU A 37 -2.59 8.32 -8.57
N VAL A 38 -2.18 9.35 -9.31
CA VAL A 38 -2.71 10.72 -9.25
C VAL A 38 -4.11 10.80 -9.85
N GLU A 39 -4.36 10.08 -10.94
CA GLU A 39 -5.68 9.97 -11.57
C GLU A 39 -6.64 9.15 -10.70
N ALA A 40 -6.17 8.07 -10.06
CA ALA A 40 -6.96 7.34 -9.06
C ALA A 40 -7.35 8.22 -7.85
N THR A 41 -6.60 9.29 -7.56
CA THR A 41 -6.94 10.30 -6.53
C THR A 41 -7.70 11.51 -7.09
N SER A 42 -8.09 11.51 -8.37
CA SER A 42 -8.83 12.58 -9.04
C SER A 42 -10.15 12.08 -9.60
N GLN A 43 -11.27 12.33 -8.93
CA GLN A 43 -12.54 12.84 -9.51
C GLN A 43 -13.73 12.54 -8.58
N ASN A 44 -14.44 13.63 -8.26
CA ASN A 44 -15.84 13.76 -7.87
C ASN A 44 -16.35 13.14 -6.54
N SER A 45 -16.67 14.04 -5.61
CA SER A 45 -17.54 13.84 -4.47
C SER A 45 -18.96 13.48 -4.94
N ASN A 46 -19.40 12.23 -4.77
CA ASN A 46 -20.82 11.84 -4.58
C ASN A 46 -21.09 10.35 -4.30
N SER A 47 -20.11 9.53 -3.90
CA SER A 47 -20.44 8.26 -3.26
C SER A 47 -19.38 7.88 -2.25
N ILE A 48 -19.81 7.67 -1.00
CA ILE A 48 -18.98 7.15 0.10
C ILE A 48 -18.24 5.87 -0.37
N SER A 49 -18.87 5.08 -1.24
CA SER A 49 -18.32 3.88 -1.87
C SER A 49 -17.07 4.12 -2.72
N GLN A 50 -17.00 5.23 -3.48
CA GLN A 50 -15.85 5.54 -4.33
C GLN A 50 -14.66 6.08 -3.52
N SER A 51 -14.95 6.86 -2.47
CA SER A 51 -13.93 7.27 -1.50
C SER A 51 -13.33 6.06 -0.78
N GLY A 52 -14.15 5.06 -0.42
CA GLY A 52 -13.69 3.80 0.17
C GLY A 52 -12.80 2.98 -0.77
N GLN A 53 -13.17 2.84 -2.05
CA GLN A 53 -12.32 2.13 -3.02
C GLN A 53 -10.98 2.82 -3.27
N ASN A 54 -10.94 4.16 -3.25
CA ASN A 54 -9.70 4.90 -3.35
C ASN A 54 -8.81 4.71 -2.11
N ALA A 55 -9.41 4.70 -0.91
CA ALA A 55 -8.68 4.41 0.34
C ALA A 55 -8.07 3.00 0.34
N ILE A 56 -8.82 1.98 -0.11
CA ILE A 56 -8.34 0.60 -0.25
C ILE A 56 -7.12 0.54 -1.17
N LYS A 57 -7.19 1.19 -2.34
CA LYS A 57 -6.06 1.26 -3.28
C LYS A 57 -4.83 1.90 -2.63
N THR A 58 -5.00 3.04 -1.97
CA THR A 58 -3.92 3.72 -1.25
C THR A 58 -3.29 2.85 -0.17
N MET A 59 -4.10 2.14 0.63
CA MET A 59 -3.61 1.25 1.69
C MET A 59 -2.88 0.02 1.13
N LEU A 60 -3.36 -0.53 0.02
CA LEU A 60 -2.70 -1.65 -0.67
C LEU A 60 -1.32 -1.21 -1.18
N LEU A 61 -1.23 -0.02 -1.77
CA LEU A 61 0.01 0.54 -2.28
C LEU A 61 1.01 0.89 -1.17
N LEU A 62 0.53 1.39 -0.03
CA LEU A 62 1.38 1.65 1.13
C LEU A 62 2.04 0.36 1.64
N ASN A 63 1.23 -0.67 1.91
CA ASN A 63 1.73 -1.96 2.38
C ASN A 63 2.59 -2.67 1.33
N GLY A 64 2.11 -2.73 0.08
CA GLY A 64 2.82 -3.37 -1.02
C GLY A 64 4.11 -2.66 -1.40
N GLY A 65 4.09 -1.33 -1.45
CA GLY A 65 5.27 -0.50 -1.72
C GLY A 65 6.33 -0.62 -0.64
N ALA A 66 5.93 -0.60 0.63
CA ALA A 66 6.83 -0.85 1.76
C ALA A 66 7.43 -2.26 1.70
N ALA A 67 6.62 -3.28 1.40
CA ALA A 67 7.09 -4.65 1.26
C ALA A 67 8.12 -4.80 0.12
N ILE A 68 7.85 -4.21 -1.07
CA ILE A 68 8.77 -4.25 -2.21
C ILE A 68 10.08 -3.52 -1.87
N ALA A 69 10.00 -2.35 -1.23
CA ALA A 69 11.18 -1.59 -0.81
C ALA A 69 12.04 -2.40 0.19
N LEU A 70 11.40 -3.06 1.16
CA LEU A 70 12.10 -3.87 2.14
C LEU A 70 12.70 -5.14 1.51
N LEU A 71 11.98 -5.78 0.57
CA LEU A 71 12.48 -6.95 -0.16
C LEU A 71 13.71 -6.61 -1.00
N ALA A 72 13.70 -5.46 -1.68
CA ALA A 72 14.86 -4.96 -2.40
C ALA A 72 16.05 -4.68 -1.46
N PHE A 73 15.79 -4.06 -0.31
CA PHE A 73 16.80 -3.78 0.70
C PHE A 73 17.40 -5.05 1.31
N ILE A 74 16.58 -6.04 1.66
CA ILE A 74 17.03 -7.36 2.14
C ILE A 74 17.91 -8.04 1.09
N GLY A 75 17.52 -7.96 -0.19
CA GLY A 75 18.34 -8.47 -1.31
C GLY A 75 19.74 -7.86 -1.32
N LYS A 76 19.85 -6.54 -1.06
CA LYS A 76 21.15 -5.85 -0.97
C LYS A 76 21.94 -6.22 0.29
N LEU A 77 21.26 -6.49 1.41
CA LEU A 77 21.90 -6.92 2.66
C LEU A 77 22.43 -8.35 2.60
N SER A 78 21.82 -9.21 1.78
CA SER A 78 22.26 -10.61 1.59
C SER A 78 23.73 -10.74 1.24
N ASP A 79 24.29 -9.75 0.55
CA ASP A 79 25.68 -9.74 0.12
C ASP A 79 26.67 -9.27 1.19
N ASN A 80 26.23 -8.47 2.18
CA ASN A 80 27.13 -7.72 3.06
C ASN A 80 26.87 -7.88 4.57
N ASN A 81 25.67 -8.27 4.98
CA ASN A 81 25.28 -8.34 6.40
C ASN A 81 24.14 -9.35 6.63
N SER A 82 24.45 -10.64 6.51
CA SER A 82 23.44 -11.71 6.63
C SER A 82 22.80 -11.83 8.02
N GLY A 83 23.44 -11.29 9.06
CA GLY A 83 22.93 -11.31 10.44
C GLY A 83 21.70 -10.42 10.66
N ALA A 84 21.49 -9.38 9.85
CA ALA A 84 20.35 -8.46 9.99
C ALA A 84 19.11 -8.90 9.18
N ILE A 85 19.26 -9.87 8.27
CA ILE A 85 18.17 -10.40 7.44
C ILE A 85 16.93 -10.82 8.26
N PRO A 86 17.04 -11.60 9.36
CA PRO A 86 15.86 -12.05 10.10
C PRO A 86 15.04 -10.90 10.71
N ASP A 87 15.69 -9.81 11.16
CA ASP A 87 14.99 -8.66 11.74
C ASP A 87 14.16 -7.91 10.68
N PHE A 88 14.72 -7.73 9.47
CA PHE A 88 13.99 -7.17 8.34
C PHE A 88 12.94 -8.13 7.78
N ALA A 89 13.18 -9.45 7.79
CA ALA A 89 12.19 -10.43 7.34
C ALA A 89 10.94 -10.39 8.22
N TYR A 90 11.08 -10.22 9.54
CA TYR A 90 9.94 -10.05 10.43
C TYR A 90 9.12 -8.80 10.08
N ALA A 91 9.77 -7.66 9.83
CA ALA A 91 9.07 -6.46 9.38
C ALA A 91 8.41 -6.63 8.00
N LEU A 92 9.04 -7.35 7.07
CA LEU A 92 8.47 -7.67 5.75
C LEU A 92 7.15 -8.45 5.87
N THR A 93 7.09 -9.44 6.76
CA THR A 93 5.87 -10.26 6.95
C THR A 93 4.68 -9.43 7.41
N ALA A 94 4.91 -8.40 8.23
CA ALA A 94 3.86 -7.47 8.64
C ALA A 94 3.30 -6.71 7.44
N PHE A 95 4.15 -6.13 6.58
CA PHE A 95 3.67 -5.41 5.39
C PHE A 95 2.95 -6.31 4.39
N VAL A 96 3.44 -7.53 4.15
CA VAL A 96 2.78 -8.49 3.27
C VAL A 96 1.41 -8.90 3.81
N THR A 97 1.31 -9.12 5.14
CA THR A 97 0.05 -9.47 5.79
C THR A 97 -0.94 -8.29 5.75
N GLY A 98 -0.45 -7.06 5.96
CA GLY A 98 -1.23 -5.83 5.81
C GLY A 98 -1.77 -5.65 4.38
N ALA A 99 -0.94 -5.93 3.36
CA ALA A 99 -1.34 -5.89 1.96
C ALA A 99 -2.39 -6.96 1.65
N LEU A 100 -2.20 -8.19 2.14
CA LEU A 100 -3.14 -9.29 1.95
C LEU A 100 -4.50 -8.97 2.58
N ALA A 101 -4.52 -8.43 3.79
CA ALA A 101 -5.76 -8.05 4.49
C ALA A 101 -6.57 -6.99 3.70
N ILE A 102 -5.90 -5.98 3.12
CA ILE A 102 -6.56 -4.98 2.28
C ILE A 102 -7.01 -5.56 0.94
N GLY A 103 -6.22 -6.46 0.34
CA GLY A 103 -6.62 -7.18 -0.86
C GLY A 103 -7.90 -7.99 -0.66
N ILE A 104 -7.99 -8.72 0.46
CA ILE A 104 -9.20 -9.45 0.85
C ILE A 104 -10.37 -8.47 1.06
N SER A 105 -10.14 -7.36 1.77
CA SER A 105 -11.17 -6.32 1.96
C SER A 105 -11.68 -5.75 0.63
N ALA A 106 -10.81 -5.56 -0.37
CA ALA A 106 -11.19 -5.10 -1.70
C ALA A 106 -12.12 -6.11 -2.38
N CYS A 107 -11.75 -7.39 -2.35
CA CYS A 107 -12.56 -8.48 -2.90
C CYS A 107 -13.92 -8.58 -2.23
N LEU A 108 -13.97 -8.51 -0.89
CA LEU A 108 -15.24 -8.52 -0.14
C LEU A 108 -16.10 -7.30 -0.45
N THR A 109 -15.49 -6.13 -0.69
CA THR A 109 -16.22 -4.91 -1.07
C THR A 109 -16.90 -5.07 -2.44
N CYS A 110 -16.20 -5.66 -3.42
CA CYS A 110 -16.81 -6.00 -4.71
C CYS A 110 -17.92 -7.04 -4.56
N LEU A 111 -17.70 -8.07 -3.73
CA LEU A 111 -18.69 -9.11 -3.47
C LEU A 111 -19.94 -8.56 -2.76
N ALA A 112 -19.77 -7.61 -1.84
CA ALA A 112 -20.87 -6.91 -1.18
C ALA A 112 -21.67 -6.07 -2.18
N GLN A 113 -21.01 -5.40 -3.13
CA GLN A 113 -21.70 -4.64 -4.19
C GLN A 113 -22.58 -5.53 -5.06
N ILE A 114 -22.07 -6.71 -5.46
CA ILE A 114 -22.87 -7.70 -6.20
C ILE A 114 -24.06 -8.19 -5.34
N ALA A 115 -23.85 -8.39 -4.03
CA ALA A 115 -24.91 -8.80 -3.12
C ALA A 115 -25.98 -7.72 -2.84
N PHE A 116 -25.71 -6.46 -3.17
CA PHE A 116 -26.66 -5.35 -3.13
C PHE A 116 -27.33 -5.08 -4.48
N ASP A 117 -26.81 -5.64 -5.58
CA ASP A 117 -27.33 -5.48 -6.93
C ASP A 117 -28.21 -6.70 -7.29
N SER A 118 -29.54 -6.52 -7.15
CA SER A 118 -30.66 -7.41 -7.55
C SER A 118 -31.29 -8.38 -6.51
N ASN A 119 -32.57 -8.10 -6.22
CA ASN A 119 -33.71 -9.03 -6.05
C ASN A 119 -33.59 -10.26 -5.12
N VAL A 120 -32.80 -10.21 -4.05
CA VAL A 120 -32.71 -11.26 -3.02
C VAL A 120 -33.15 -10.73 -1.64
N THR A 121 -34.08 -11.44 -0.99
CA THR A 121 -34.69 -11.08 0.32
C THR A 121 -33.71 -11.04 1.50
N TRP A 122 -32.47 -11.51 1.32
CA TRP A 122 -31.38 -11.50 2.31
C TRP A 122 -30.44 -10.29 2.23
N HIS A 123 -30.76 -9.29 1.39
CA HIS A 123 -29.97 -8.07 1.13
C HIS A 123 -29.42 -7.37 2.38
N ASN A 124 -30.23 -7.21 3.42
CA ASN A 124 -29.88 -6.27 4.49
C ASN A 124 -28.86 -6.84 5.49
N THR A 125 -28.90 -8.15 5.75
CA THR A 125 -28.05 -8.77 6.77
C THR A 125 -26.67 -9.15 6.22
N VAL A 126 -26.61 -9.72 5.00
CA VAL A 126 -25.35 -10.17 4.40
C VAL A 126 -24.50 -8.99 3.93
N GLY A 127 -25.10 -8.02 3.24
CA GLY A 127 -24.39 -6.83 2.78
C GLY A 127 -23.79 -6.02 3.94
N THR A 128 -24.56 -5.81 5.01
CA THR A 128 -24.09 -5.10 6.21
C THR A 128 -22.96 -5.85 6.92
N THR A 129 -23.04 -7.18 7.02
CA THR A 129 -22.00 -7.99 7.68
C THR A 129 -20.69 -7.98 6.88
N LEU A 130 -20.77 -8.11 5.55
CA LEU A 130 -19.61 -8.03 4.66
C LEU A 130 -18.96 -6.64 4.67
N GLN A 131 -19.77 -5.59 4.77
CA GLN A 131 -19.25 -4.23 4.80
C GLN A 131 -18.60 -3.89 6.15
N LEU A 132 -19.17 -4.37 7.26
CA LEU A 132 -18.55 -4.26 8.58
C LEU A 132 -17.21 -5.01 8.63
N SER A 133 -17.14 -6.22 8.07
CA SER A 133 -15.89 -6.97 8.03
C SER A 133 -14.81 -6.26 7.22
N CYS A 134 -15.15 -5.64 6.08
CA CYS A 134 -14.22 -4.80 5.31
C CYS A 134 -13.63 -3.65 6.15
N ILE A 135 -14.46 -2.95 6.92
CA ILE A 135 -14.01 -1.85 7.78
C ILE A 135 -13.01 -2.37 8.84
N VAL A 136 -13.32 -3.52 9.47
CA VAL A 136 -12.44 -4.14 10.47
C VAL A 136 -11.10 -4.59 9.85
N LEU A 137 -11.13 -5.22 8.67
CA LEU A 137 -9.92 -5.62 7.96
C LEU A 137 -9.07 -4.39 7.57
N GLY A 138 -9.72 -3.32 7.11
CA GLY A 138 -9.06 -2.05 6.78
C GLY A 138 -8.34 -1.43 7.97
N LEU A 139 -9.02 -1.31 9.11
CA LEU A 139 -8.42 -0.80 10.36
C LEU A 139 -7.27 -1.71 10.84
N THR A 140 -7.46 -3.02 10.76
CA THR A 140 -6.42 -3.99 11.15
C THR A 140 -5.16 -3.83 10.30
N SER A 141 -5.31 -3.62 8.98
CA SER A 141 -4.17 -3.38 8.10
C SER A 141 -3.41 -2.10 8.43
N ILE A 142 -4.10 -1.01 8.81
CA ILE A 142 -3.44 0.23 9.25
C ILE A 142 -2.58 -0.01 10.50
N LEU A 143 -3.10 -0.78 11.46
CA LEU A 143 -2.35 -1.13 12.68
C LEU A 143 -1.14 -2.00 12.36
N ILE A 144 -1.29 -2.99 11.49
CA ILE A 144 -0.20 -3.85 11.03
C ILE A 144 0.86 -3.03 10.28
N PHE A 145 0.46 -2.07 9.44
CA PHE A 145 1.37 -1.17 8.74
C PHE A 145 2.20 -0.33 9.73
N ALA A 146 1.55 0.26 10.74
CA ALA A 146 2.24 1.02 11.78
C ALA A 146 3.25 0.14 12.55
N PHE A 147 2.85 -1.09 12.88
CA PHE A 147 3.73 -2.07 13.53
C PHE A 147 4.93 -2.44 12.63
N GLY A 148 4.71 -2.74 11.35
CA GLY A 148 5.78 -3.06 10.39
C GLY A 148 6.77 -1.91 10.20
N THR A 149 6.26 -0.67 10.21
CA THR A 149 7.11 0.54 10.13
C THR A 149 7.97 0.69 11.38
N TYR A 150 7.42 0.45 12.57
CA TYR A 150 8.16 0.46 13.82
C TYR A 150 9.21 -0.66 13.90
N ALA A 151 8.87 -1.87 13.47
CA ALA A 151 9.81 -3.00 13.41
C ALA A 151 10.97 -2.72 12.45
N THR A 152 10.68 -2.15 11.28
CA THR A 152 11.69 -1.72 10.29
C THR A 152 12.63 -0.67 10.88
N TYR A 153 12.07 0.31 11.62
CA TYR A 153 12.86 1.34 12.27
C TYR A 153 13.83 0.76 13.30
N GLN A 154 13.38 -0.19 14.12
CA GLN A 154 14.24 -0.88 15.09
C GLN A 154 15.34 -1.71 14.41
N ALA A 155 15.02 -2.42 13.31
CA ALA A 155 16.00 -3.17 12.53
C ALA A 155 17.07 -2.25 11.92
N LEU A 156 16.69 -1.05 11.45
CA LEU A 156 17.63 -0.04 10.96
C LEU A 156 18.54 0.50 12.06
N LEU A 157 18.01 0.76 13.26
CA LEU A 157 18.83 1.19 14.40
C LEU A 157 19.83 0.10 14.81
N CYS A 158 19.38 -1.16 14.90
CA CYS A 158 20.23 -2.30 15.20
C CYS A 158 21.38 -2.43 14.19
N LEU A 159 21.07 -2.31 12.89
CA LEU A 159 22.06 -2.33 11.82
C LEU A 159 23.06 -1.17 11.95
N ALA A 160 22.59 0.05 12.26
CA ALA A 160 23.44 1.23 12.41
C ALA A 160 24.38 1.16 13.63
N THR A 161 24.01 0.44 14.69
CA THR A 161 24.87 0.22 15.86
C THR A 161 25.85 -0.95 15.71
N CYS A 162 25.59 -1.86 14.76
CA CYS A 162 26.42 -3.05 14.52
C CYS A 162 27.39 -2.91 13.33
N ALA A 163 27.30 -1.82 12.57
CA ALA A 163 28.19 -1.47 11.46
C ALA A 163 29.37 -0.62 11.94
#